data_AF-A0A420W1Z0-F1
#
_entry.id   AF-A0A420W1Z0-F1
#
_cell.length_a   1.000
_cell.length_b   1.000
_cell.length_c   1.000
_cell.angle_alpha   90.00
_cell.angle_beta   90.00
_cell.angle_gamma   90.00
#
_symmetry.space_group_name_H-M   'P 1'
#
loop_
_entity.id
_entity.type
_entity.pdbx_description
1 polymer ?
#
loop_
_entity_poly.entity_id
_entity_poly.type
_entity_poly.pdbx_seq_one_letter_code
_entity_poly.pdbx_strand_id
1 'polypeptide(L)'
;MLASYQDTRSLRIFLDEYKINENIYVIDEGALNIPIETYHFPYFFTLDNKFELNNVFLPSKEIPELSSEYLKSIIKIEKKPVI
;
A
#
# COMPACT_ATOMS: atom_id res chain seq x y z
N MET A 1 6.65 -0.55 -1.72
CA MET A 1 5.39 0.17 -2.00
C MET A 1 5.13 0.16 -3.50
N LEU A 2 3.88 0.10 -3.93
CA LEU A 2 3.49 0.31 -5.34
C LEU A 2 3.06 1.77 -5.50
N ALA A 3 3.40 2.39 -6.62
CA ALA A 3 2.94 3.74 -6.95
C ALA A 3 2.89 3.96 -8.46
N SER A 4 2.00 4.84 -8.91
CA SER A 4 1.98 5.32 -10.29
C SER A 4 2.58 6.73 -10.34
N TYR A 5 3.56 6.91 -11.22
CA TYR A 5 4.28 8.17 -11.42
C TYR A 5 4.46 8.40 -12.92
N GLN A 6 4.35 9.66 -13.34
CA GLN A 6 4.52 10.03 -14.75
C GLN A 6 5.94 9.75 -15.25
N ASP A 7 6.94 9.97 -14.40
CA ASP A 7 8.34 9.75 -14.73
C ASP A 7 9.19 9.46 -13.47
N THR A 8 10.34 8.83 -13.67
CA THR A 8 11.25 8.41 -12.60
C THR A 8 11.96 9.57 -11.90
N ARG A 9 12.10 10.73 -12.56
CA ARG A 9 12.74 11.91 -11.96
C ARG A 9 11.81 12.55 -10.94
N SER A 10 10.52 12.69 -11.26
CA SER A 10 9.51 13.19 -10.34
C SER A 10 9.43 12.31 -9.08
N LEU A 11 9.44 10.99 -9.25
CA LEU A 11 9.53 10.06 -8.12
C LEU A 11 10.78 10.29 -7.28
N ARG A 12 11.96 10.41 -7.90
CA ARG A 12 13.22 10.59 -7.19
C ARG A 12 13.24 11.86 -6.34
N ILE A 13 12.77 12.98 -6.90
CA ILE A 13 12.66 14.26 -6.18
C ILE A 13 11.77 14.09 -4.94
N PHE A 14 10.61 13.44 -5.10
CA PHE A 14 9.69 13.17 -3.99
C PHE A 14 10.36 12.35 -2.87
N LEU A 15 11.11 11.29 -3.22
CA LEU A 15 11.79 10.46 -2.22
C LEU A 15 12.89 11.21 -1.48
N ASP A 16 13.67 12.02 -2.20
CA ASP A 16 14.73 12.84 -1.62
C ASP A 16 14.15 13.91 -0.68
N GLU A 17 13.07 14.58 -1.07
CA GLU A 17 12.41 15.64 -0.30
C GLU A 17 11.84 15.10 1.03
N TYR A 18 11.17 13.96 0.99
CA TYR A 18 10.53 13.36 2.16
C TYR A 18 11.41 12.36 2.92
N LYS A 19 12.68 12.17 2.49
CA LYS A 19 13.63 11.22 3.09
C LYS A 19 13.09 9.80 3.18
N ILE A 20 12.37 9.37 2.15
CA ILE A 20 11.77 8.03 2.08
C ILE A 20 12.84 7.06 1.59
N ASN A 21 13.23 6.12 2.45
CA ASN A 21 14.24 5.11 2.15
C ASN A 21 13.61 3.72 1.91
N GLU A 22 12.49 3.69 1.18
CA GLU A 22 11.72 2.49 0.90
C GLU A 22 11.77 2.13 -0.58
N ASN A 23 11.71 0.83 -0.88
CA ASN A 23 11.63 0.37 -2.26
C ASN A 23 10.25 0.71 -2.86
N ILE A 24 10.25 1.49 -3.94
CA ILE A 24 9.05 1.83 -4.70
C ILE A 24 9.12 1.16 -6.06
N TYR A 25 8.09 0.37 -6.36
CA TYR A 25 7.89 -0.26 -7.65
C TYR A 25 6.85 0.56 -8.41
N VAL A 26 7.28 1.17 -9.52
CA VAL A 26 6.40 1.97 -10.36
C VAL A 26 5.55 1.05 -11.21
N ILE A 27 4.24 1.27 -11.19
CA ILE A 27 3.25 0.57 -12.02
C ILE A 27 2.45 1.60 -12.83
N ASP A 28 1.96 1.18 -13.99
CA ASP A 28 1.07 2.01 -14.79
C ASP A 28 -0.21 2.33 -14.01
N GLU A 29 -0.78 3.51 -14.25
CA GLU A 29 -2.04 3.90 -13.62
C GLU A 29 -3.15 2.91 -13.99
N GLY A 30 -3.86 2.38 -12.99
CA GLY A 30 -4.90 1.38 -13.19
C GLY A 30 -4.39 -0.03 -13.47
N ALA A 31 -3.09 -0.30 -13.34
CA ALA A 31 -2.51 -1.62 -13.59
C ALA A 31 -3.06 -2.70 -12.65
N LEU A 32 -3.47 -2.34 -11.43
CA LEU A 32 -4.10 -3.29 -10.51
C LEU A 32 -5.57 -3.53 -10.86
N ASN A 33 -6.20 -2.61 -11.60
CA ASN A 33 -7.58 -2.68 -12.05
C ASN A 33 -8.54 -2.93 -10.88
N ILE A 34 -8.32 -2.21 -9.77
CA ILE A 34 -9.15 -2.32 -8.57
C ILE A 34 -9.89 -1.01 -8.30
N PRO A 35 -11.16 -1.05 -7.84
CA PRO A 35 -11.97 0.15 -7.68
C PRO A 35 -11.34 1.23 -6.77
N ILE A 36 -10.47 0.84 -5.84
CA ILE A 36 -9.85 1.78 -4.91
C ILE A 36 -8.87 2.75 -5.59
N GLU A 37 -8.33 2.41 -6.77
CA GLU A 37 -7.41 3.29 -7.51
C GLU A 37 -8.07 4.61 -7.92
N THR A 38 -9.38 4.63 -8.16
CA THR A 38 -10.12 5.85 -8.57
C THR A 38 -10.19 6.92 -7.49
N TYR A 39 -9.89 6.56 -6.23
CA TYR A 39 -9.91 7.51 -5.14
C TYR A 39 -8.62 8.35 -5.09
N HIS A 40 -7.54 7.93 -5.74
CA HIS A 40 -6.23 8.60 -5.69
C HIS A 40 -5.73 8.87 -4.25
N PHE A 41 -6.07 7.98 -3.32
CA PHE A 41 -5.59 8.00 -1.93
C PHE A 41 -4.61 6.86 -1.68
N PRO A 42 -3.66 6.99 -0.72
CA PRO A 42 -2.88 5.85 -0.24
C PRO A 42 -3.79 4.78 0.35
N TYR A 43 -3.49 3.51 0.10
CA TYR A 43 -4.23 2.38 0.66
C TYR A 43 -3.30 1.19 0.92
N PHE A 44 -3.78 0.28 1.76
CA PHE A 44 -3.18 -1.02 2.01
C PHE A 44 -4.13 -2.12 1.53
N PHE A 45 -3.57 -3.24 1.10
CA PHE A 45 -4.30 -4.45 0.77
C PHE A 45 -3.39 -5.66 1.05
N THR A 46 -3.99 -6.83 1.22
CA THR A 46 -3.28 -8.11 1.34
C THR A 46 -3.61 -8.97 0.12
N LEU A 47 -2.68 -9.85 -0.25
CA LEU A 47 -2.91 -10.87 -1.26
C LEU A 47 -2.89 -12.23 -0.59
N ASP A 48 -3.82 -13.12 -0.96
CA ASP A 48 -3.75 -14.51 -0.53
C ASP A 48 -2.79 -15.35 -1.41
N ASN A 49 -2.75 -16.66 -1.16
CA ASN A 49 -1.90 -17.59 -1.90
C ASN A 49 -2.33 -17.83 -3.37
N LYS A 50 -3.49 -17.30 -3.77
CA LYS A 50 -3.98 -17.31 -5.16
C LYS A 50 -3.84 -15.95 -5.83
N PHE A 51 -3.20 -14.98 -5.17
CA PHE A 51 -3.13 -13.58 -5.59
C PHE A 51 -4.50 -12.90 -5.66
N GLU A 52 -5.47 -13.38 -4.89
CA GLU A 52 -6.74 -12.68 -4.71
C GLU A 52 -6.59 -11.59 -3.64
N LEU A 53 -7.14 -10.42 -3.94
CA LEU A 53 -7.06 -9.26 -3.07
C LEU A 53 -8.03 -9.40 -1.90
N ASN A 54 -7.52 -9.13 -0.69
CA ASN A 54 -8.27 -9.11 0.56
C ASN A 54 -7.90 -7.86 1.38
N ASN A 55 -8.75 -7.50 2.35
CA ASN A 55 -8.44 -6.49 3.38
C ASN A 55 -8.03 -5.10 2.84
N VAL A 56 -8.80 -4.52 1.91
CA VAL A 56 -8.57 -3.14 1.44
C VAL A 56 -8.81 -2.15 2.58
N PHE A 57 -7.82 -1.32 2.87
CA PHE A 57 -7.86 -0.37 3.96
C PHE A 57 -7.29 0.99 3.55
N LEU A 58 -8.05 2.05 3.79
CA LEU A 58 -7.58 3.43 3.64
C LEU A 58 -7.13 3.94 5.02
N PRO A 59 -5.87 4.32 5.20
CA PRO A 59 -5.39 4.86 6.46
C PRO A 59 -6.05 6.22 6.75
N SER A 60 -6.55 6.38 7.98
CA SER A 60 -7.01 7.69 8.46
C SER A 60 -5.83 8.52 8.94
N LYS A 61 -5.71 9.75 8.43
CA LYS A 61 -4.75 10.74 8.90
C LYS A 61 -5.18 11.39 10.22
N GLU A 62 -6.48 11.40 10.51
CA GLU A 62 -7.03 12.03 11.71
C GLU A 62 -6.69 11.23 12.97
N ILE A 63 -6.61 9.90 12.85
CA ILE A 63 -6.32 8.99 13.96
C ILE A 63 -5.31 7.92 13.49
N PRO A 64 -4.01 8.26 13.42
CA PRO A 64 -2.97 7.35 12.93
C PRO A 64 -2.84 6.04 13.73
N GLU A 65 -3.19 6.07 15.02
CA GLU A 65 -3.12 4.92 15.92
C GLU A 65 -4.04 3.79 15.44
N LEU A 66 -5.22 4.11 14.92
CA LEU A 66 -6.15 3.11 14.38
C LEU A 66 -5.57 2.41 13.16
N SER A 67 -4.92 3.17 12.27
CA SER A 67 -4.22 2.61 11.11
C SER A 67 -3.09 1.68 11.58
N SER A 68 -2.32 2.07 12.58
CA SER A 68 -1.25 1.25 13.16
C SER A 68 -1.78 -0.05 13.78
N GLU A 69 -2.85 0.02 14.58
CA GLU A 69 -3.46 -1.16 15.21
C GLU A 69 -4.09 -2.11 14.19
N TYR A 70 -4.77 -1.57 13.17
CA TYR A 70 -5.28 -2.37 12.07
C TYR A 70 -4.15 -3.13 11.36
N LEU A 71 -3.08 -2.43 10.96
CA LEU A 71 -1.93 -3.05 10.30
C LEU A 71 -1.25 -4.12 11.16
N LYS A 72 -1.16 -3.92 12.49
CA LYS A 72 -0.65 -4.95 13.41
C LYS A 72 -1.55 -6.17 13.47
N SER A 73 -2.86 -5.99 13.37
CA SER A 73 -3.84 -7.10 13.46
C SER A 73 -3.74 -8.02 12.24
N ILE A 74 -3.62 -7.47 11.04
CA ILE A 74 -3.54 -8.25 9.79
C ILE A 74 -2.22 -9.03 9.70
N ILE A 75 -1.09 -8.44 10.12
CA ILE A 75 0.23 -9.10 10.11
C ILE A 75 0.26 -10.30 11.08
N LYS A 76 -0.47 -10.22 12.21
CA LYS A 76 -0.55 -11.33 13.17
C LYS A 76 -1.37 -12.51 12.64
N ILE A 77 -2.36 -12.26 11.78
CA ILE A 77 -3.19 -13.31 11.17
C ILE A 77 -2.36 -14.17 10.22
N GLU A 78 -1.46 -13.56 9.42
CA GLU A 78 -0.60 -14.29 8.48
C GLU A 78 0.48 -15.17 9.17
N LYS A 79 0.86 -14.84 10.41
CA LYS A 79 1.90 -15.59 11.16
C LYS A 79 1.42 -16.89 11.81
N LYS A 80 0.14 -17.26 11.72
CA LYS A 80 -0.32 -18.56 12.23
C LYS A 80 0.07 -19.65 11.22
N PRO A 81 0.99 -20.58 11.57
CA PRO A 81 1.29 -21.69 10.69
C PRO A 81 0.06 -22.59 10.61
N VAL A 82 -0.25 -23.06 9.40
CA VAL A 82 -1.16 -24.17 9.16
C VAL A 82 -0.57 -25.39 9.88
N ILE A 83 -1.31 -25.91 10.86
CA ILE A 83 -0.96 -27.10 11.64
C ILE A 83 -1.18 -28.34 10.76
#